data_AF-A0A2U1NMB2-F1
#
_entry.id   AF-A0A2U1NMB2-F1
#
_cell.length_a   1.000
_cell.length_b   1.000
_cell.length_c   1.000
_cell.angle_alpha   90.00
_cell.angle_beta   90.00
_cell.angle_gamma   90.00
#
_symmetry.space_group_name_H-M   'P 1'
#
loop_
_entity.id
_entity.type
_entity.pdbx_description
1 polymer ?
#
loop_
_entity_poly.entity_id
_entity_poly.type
_entity_poly.pdbx_seq_one_letter_code
_entity_poly.pdbx_strand_id
1 'polypeptide(L)'
;MNSGRLVPDEVVTAMVIGRLSQEDAKEKGWLLDGFPRSFAQAQSLEKMKIRPDVFIVLDVPDEILIDRCVGRRLDPETGKIYHIKNFPPETEEVKARLITRPDDTEEKVKSRLQIYKQNVEAIVSTYSDLLKKIDGNRPKDVIFGEISSLLLEVQKEKETRKSEDASKLASQFNKSPATKENWRGIPTNLNNIPHSREIREYFYDDVLQATQRAINDGKIRVKVEINIPELNPEQDVYRIGTLMELVRVLALSFADDGKRVKVSVQGSMGEGALAGMPLQLAGTRQILEYMDWGSDGAMGNFINIGAIGAKEVDEVDDIFILVAPQNAMGNCIIDDLRAMTDAAGSRPVIVINPRLKDLPASSGIMQTMGREKRLEYAASFEMCYQFRLLYYSGTQYPIMGALRMAYPYRYELFKRINEPSGKEKYVILSTFPSRPTGDEINDAFEGRTRDQVKKASGFWGFLNTILS
;
A
#
# COMPACT_ATOMS: atom_id res chain seq x y z
N MET A 1 -19.16 -3.10 25.76
CA MET A 1 -17.92 -2.33 26.08
C MET A 1 -17.53 -2.57 27.54
N ASN A 2 -17.05 -3.77 27.91
CA ASN A 2 -16.88 -4.20 29.31
C ASN A 2 -15.41 -4.42 29.76
N SER A 3 -14.41 -4.03 28.98
CA SER A 3 -13.00 -4.35 29.28
C SER A 3 -12.08 -3.16 29.56
N GLY A 4 -12.58 -1.91 29.56
CA GLY A 4 -11.82 -0.71 29.98
C GLY A 4 -10.54 -0.40 29.19
N ARG A 5 -10.23 -1.14 28.11
CA ARG A 5 -9.07 -0.90 27.26
C ARG A 5 -9.36 0.28 26.33
N LEU A 6 -8.39 1.18 26.19
CA LEU A 6 -8.44 2.25 25.20
C LEU A 6 -8.60 1.63 23.80
N VAL A 7 -9.53 2.18 23.02
CA VAL A 7 -9.74 1.74 21.63
C VAL A 7 -8.45 2.03 20.86
N PRO A 8 -7.84 1.03 20.19
CA PRO A 8 -6.61 1.25 19.44
C PRO A 8 -6.78 2.34 18.37
N ASP A 9 -5.74 3.17 18.17
CA ASP A 9 -5.75 4.27 17.21
C ASP A 9 -6.15 3.82 15.80
N GLU A 10 -5.75 2.61 15.38
CA GLU A 10 -6.09 2.02 14.09
C GLU A 10 -7.60 1.79 13.94
N VAL A 11 -8.28 1.34 14.99
CA VAL A 11 -9.73 1.08 14.98
C VAL A 11 -10.50 2.40 14.91
N VAL A 12 -10.10 3.41 15.70
CA VAL A 12 -10.72 4.74 15.66
C VAL A 12 -10.50 5.38 14.29
N THR A 13 -9.30 5.27 13.74
CA THR A 13 -8.94 5.82 12.44
C THR A 13 -9.77 5.17 11.33
N ALA A 14 -9.85 3.84 11.28
CA ALA A 14 -10.68 3.11 10.32
C ALA A 14 -12.16 3.51 10.39
N MET A 15 -12.70 3.70 11.61
CA MET A 15 -14.08 4.15 11.81
C MET A 15 -14.32 5.56 11.26
N VAL A 16 -13.40 6.50 11.50
CA VAL A 16 -13.49 7.86 10.96
C VAL A 16 -13.41 7.86 9.43
N ILE A 17 -12.51 7.08 8.85
CA ILE A 17 -12.38 6.97 7.38
C ILE A 17 -13.64 6.40 6.76
N GLY A 18 -14.20 5.33 7.34
CA GLY A 18 -15.47 4.76 6.89
C GLY A 18 -16.63 5.75 6.99
N ARG A 19 -16.57 6.70 7.93
CA ARG A 19 -17.57 7.79 8.01
C ARG A 19 -17.36 8.86 6.93
N LEU A 20 -16.11 9.23 6.67
CA LEU A 20 -15.74 10.24 5.68
C LEU A 20 -15.92 9.76 4.23
N SER A 21 -15.99 8.45 4.00
CA SER A 21 -16.21 7.88 2.66
C SER A 21 -17.66 7.91 2.20
N GLN A 22 -18.61 8.23 3.09
CA GLN A 22 -20.04 8.35 2.77
C GLN A 22 -20.31 9.54 1.85
N GLU A 23 -21.39 9.45 1.06
CA GLU A 23 -21.74 10.45 0.05
C GLU A 23 -21.97 11.84 0.64
N ASP A 24 -22.63 11.94 1.79
CA ASP A 24 -22.91 13.22 2.45
C ASP A 24 -21.62 13.98 2.81
N ALA A 25 -20.61 13.27 3.30
CA ALA A 25 -19.30 13.83 3.62
C ALA A 25 -18.55 14.26 2.35
N LYS A 26 -18.62 13.48 1.28
CA LYS A 26 -17.98 13.82 -0.01
C LYS A 26 -18.62 15.04 -0.68
N GLU A 27 -19.93 15.15 -0.64
CA GLU A 27 -20.68 16.22 -1.31
C GLU A 27 -20.75 17.51 -0.50
N LYS A 28 -21.02 17.42 0.81
CA LYS A 28 -21.24 18.58 1.69
C LYS A 28 -20.02 18.96 2.53
N GLY A 29 -18.97 18.14 2.49
CA GLY A 29 -17.79 18.29 3.32
C GLY A 29 -17.97 17.66 4.71
N TRP A 30 -16.95 17.81 5.54
CA TRP A 30 -16.89 17.20 6.87
C TRP A 30 -16.34 18.17 7.92
N LEU A 31 -16.80 18.00 9.15
CA LEU A 31 -16.23 18.61 10.36
C LEU A 31 -15.84 17.48 11.32
N LEU A 32 -14.55 17.33 11.56
CA LEU A 32 -14.06 16.38 12.56
C LEU A 32 -14.02 17.05 13.93
N ASP A 33 -14.72 16.47 14.89
CA ASP A 33 -14.70 16.90 16.29
C ASP A 33 -14.06 15.80 17.16
N GLY A 34 -13.01 16.18 17.87
CA GLY A 34 -12.28 15.27 18.75
C GLY A 34 -11.45 14.21 18.03
N PHE A 35 -11.14 14.38 16.75
CA PHE A 35 -10.18 13.55 15.99
C PHE A 35 -9.44 14.44 14.98
N PRO A 36 -8.12 14.29 14.78
CA PRO A 36 -7.21 13.38 15.49
C PRO A 36 -6.86 13.84 16.92
N ARG A 37 -6.44 12.90 17.77
CA ARG A 37 -5.94 13.14 19.16
C ARG A 37 -4.50 12.67 19.38
N SER A 38 -3.86 12.06 18.39
CA SER A 38 -2.45 11.68 18.44
C SER A 38 -1.77 12.02 17.12
N PHE A 39 -0.45 12.14 17.14
CA PHE A 39 0.35 12.28 15.92
C PHE A 39 0.11 11.12 14.95
N ALA A 40 -0.03 9.88 15.45
CA ALA A 40 -0.28 8.71 14.62
C ALA A 40 -1.62 8.79 13.88
N GLN A 41 -2.67 9.29 14.54
CA GLN A 41 -3.98 9.53 13.91
C GLN A 41 -3.90 10.64 12.85
N ALA A 42 -3.23 11.76 13.16
CA ALA A 42 -3.04 12.86 12.21
C ALA A 42 -2.24 12.43 10.97
N GLN A 43 -1.14 11.69 11.17
CA GLN A 43 -0.34 11.13 10.09
C GLN A 43 -1.13 10.13 9.25
N SER A 44 -2.07 9.39 9.86
CA SER A 44 -2.93 8.46 9.13
C SER A 44 -3.90 9.19 8.19
N LEU A 45 -4.47 10.32 8.60
CA LEU A 45 -5.28 11.18 7.72
C LEU A 45 -4.45 11.78 6.58
N GLU A 46 -3.26 12.30 6.88
CA GLU A 46 -2.33 12.84 5.88
C GLU A 46 -1.93 11.80 4.82
N LYS A 47 -1.61 10.57 5.24
CA LYS A 47 -1.30 9.45 4.33
C LYS A 47 -2.46 9.11 3.39
N MET A 48 -3.70 9.37 3.80
CA MET A 48 -4.89 9.13 2.99
C MET A 48 -5.32 10.35 2.19
N LYS A 49 -4.54 11.44 2.25
CA LYS A 49 -4.85 12.73 1.63
C LYS A 49 -6.20 13.30 2.11
N ILE A 50 -6.65 12.88 3.29
CA ILE A 50 -7.82 13.43 3.96
C ILE A 50 -7.32 14.60 4.80
N ARG A 51 -7.17 15.75 4.16
CA ARG A 51 -6.65 16.96 4.78
C ARG A 51 -7.78 17.96 5.01
N PRO A 52 -7.88 18.58 6.20
CA PRO A 52 -8.84 19.65 6.41
C PRO A 52 -8.43 20.90 5.62
N ASP A 53 -9.39 21.79 5.38
CA ASP A 53 -9.11 23.10 4.78
C ASP A 53 -8.61 24.11 5.80
N VAL A 54 -9.05 23.93 7.05
CA VAL A 54 -8.70 24.78 8.18
C VAL A 54 -8.67 23.94 9.44
N PHE A 55 -7.73 24.21 10.33
CA PHE A 55 -7.62 23.55 11.63
C PHE A 55 -7.85 24.59 12.73
N ILE A 56 -9.04 24.57 13.34
CA ILE A 56 -9.47 25.60 14.29
C ILE A 56 -9.17 25.12 15.72
N VAL A 57 -8.44 25.92 16.49
CA VAL A 57 -8.20 25.71 17.92
C VAL A 57 -8.85 26.82 18.72
N LEU A 58 -9.78 26.44 19.60
CA LEU A 58 -10.36 27.35 20.58
C LEU A 58 -9.41 27.45 21.77
N ASP A 59 -8.77 28.61 21.91
CA ASP A 59 -7.81 28.89 22.98
C ASP A 59 -8.56 29.48 24.19
N VAL A 60 -8.42 28.84 25.34
CA VAL A 60 -9.09 29.24 26.59
C VAL A 60 -8.11 29.02 27.74
N PRO A 61 -7.95 29.99 28.66
CA PRO A 61 -7.12 29.82 29.85
C PRO A 61 -7.51 28.59 30.69
N ASP A 62 -6.50 27.88 31.20
CA ASP A 62 -6.66 26.64 31.95
C ASP A 62 -7.59 26.80 33.16
N GLU A 63 -7.46 27.92 33.87
CA GLU A 63 -8.23 28.22 35.07
C GLU A 63 -9.73 28.28 34.76
N ILE A 64 -10.07 28.82 33.59
CA ILE A 64 -11.45 28.94 33.11
C ILE A 64 -11.98 27.58 32.67
N LEU A 65 -11.16 26.75 32.01
CA LEU A 65 -11.54 25.38 31.63
C LEU A 65 -11.79 24.49 32.86
N ILE A 66 -10.96 24.65 33.90
CA ILE A 66 -11.11 23.93 35.16
C ILE A 66 -12.40 24.37 35.87
N ASP A 67 -12.65 25.67 36.04
CA ASP A 67 -13.90 26.16 36.66
C ASP A 67 -15.14 25.68 35.90
N ARG A 68 -15.11 25.71 34.55
CA ARG A 68 -16.20 25.20 33.69
C ARG A 68 -16.50 23.72 33.90
N CYS A 69 -15.48 22.88 34.09
CA CYS A 69 -15.67 21.44 34.28
C CYS A 69 -16.09 21.11 35.72
N VAL A 70 -15.42 21.66 36.72
CA VAL A 70 -15.70 21.40 38.14
C VAL A 70 -17.08 21.95 38.55
N GLY A 71 -17.50 23.05 37.93
CA GLY A 71 -18.81 23.66 38.13
C GLY A 71 -19.96 22.92 37.45
N ARG A 72 -19.68 21.91 36.61
CA ARG A 72 -20.70 21.17 35.85
C ARG A 72 -21.51 20.23 36.75
N ARG A 73 -22.82 20.20 36.50
CA ARG A 73 -23.78 19.31 37.17
C ARG A 73 -24.63 18.60 36.13
N LEU A 74 -25.02 17.37 36.43
CA LEU A 74 -25.89 16.56 35.59
C LEU A 74 -27.18 16.30 36.36
N ASP A 75 -28.31 16.58 35.73
CA ASP A 75 -29.59 16.06 36.20
C ASP A 75 -29.74 14.60 35.74
N PRO A 76 -29.75 13.62 36.66
CA PRO A 76 -29.81 12.20 36.29
C PRO A 76 -31.16 11.82 35.66
N GLU A 77 -32.23 12.58 35.89
CA GLU A 77 -33.55 12.28 35.35
C GLU A 77 -33.75 12.82 33.93
N THR A 78 -33.28 14.04 33.66
CA THR A 78 -33.50 14.69 32.36
C THR A 78 -32.28 14.62 31.44
N GLY A 79 -31.10 14.30 31.97
CA GLY A 79 -29.83 14.38 31.25
C GLY A 79 -29.35 15.81 30.98
N LYS A 80 -30.08 16.84 31.41
CA LYS A 80 -29.68 18.25 31.24
C LYS A 80 -28.41 18.56 32.03
N ILE A 81 -27.55 19.37 31.44
CA ILE A 81 -26.30 19.82 32.03
C ILE A 81 -26.51 21.23 32.61
N TYR A 82 -26.18 21.39 33.88
CA TYR A 82 -26.20 22.66 34.60
C TYR A 82 -24.78 23.08 34.97
N HIS A 83 -24.62 24.36 35.33
CA HIS A 83 -23.39 24.88 35.89
C HIS A 83 -23.69 25.79 37.08
N ILE A 84 -23.00 25.59 38.20
CA ILE A 84 -23.30 26.27 39.48
C ILE A 84 -23.39 27.80 39.33
N LYS A 85 -22.48 28.41 38.57
CA LYS A 85 -22.42 29.86 38.32
C LYS A 85 -23.14 30.30 37.03
N ASN A 86 -22.74 29.72 35.90
CA ASN A 86 -23.10 30.23 34.57
C ASN A 86 -24.47 29.76 34.04
N PHE A 87 -25.00 28.65 34.56
CA PHE A 87 -26.29 28.11 34.14
C PHE A 87 -26.92 27.31 35.31
N PRO A 88 -27.34 28.00 36.38
CA PRO A 88 -27.84 27.34 37.58
C PRO A 88 -29.19 26.65 37.30
N PRO A 89 -29.57 25.64 38.11
CA PRO A 89 -30.86 24.96 37.98
C PRO A 89 -32.03 25.92 38.19
N GLU A 90 -33.09 25.68 37.42
CA GLU A 90 -34.30 26.53 37.38
C GLU A 90 -35.17 26.38 38.64
N THR A 91 -35.14 25.21 39.30
CA THR A 91 -35.93 24.91 40.50
C THR A 91 -35.09 24.21 41.58
N GLU A 92 -35.48 24.36 42.85
CA GLU A 92 -34.79 23.71 43.98
C GLU A 92 -34.90 22.17 43.93
N GLU A 93 -35.98 21.63 43.36
CA GLU A 93 -36.14 20.19 43.13
C GLU A 93 -35.09 19.65 42.17
N VAL A 94 -34.84 20.34 41.05
CA VAL A 94 -33.79 19.97 40.10
C VAL A 94 -32.42 20.10 40.78
N LYS A 95 -32.19 21.17 41.54
CA LYS A 95 -30.93 21.41 42.26
C LYS A 95 -30.58 20.32 43.26
N ALA A 96 -31.57 19.82 44.01
CA ALA A 96 -31.37 18.79 45.03
C ALA A 96 -30.94 17.42 44.45
N ARG A 97 -31.34 17.12 43.21
CA ARG A 97 -31.00 15.86 42.53
C ARG A 97 -29.78 15.94 41.61
N LEU A 98 -29.18 17.12 41.45
CA LEU A 98 -28.00 17.29 40.60
C LEU A 98 -26.82 16.49 41.14
N ILE A 99 -26.16 15.76 40.24
CA ILE A 99 -24.94 15.03 40.56
C ILE A 99 -23.74 15.63 39.83
N THR A 100 -22.57 15.53 40.45
CA THR A 100 -21.30 15.80 39.78
C THR A 100 -20.87 14.53 39.06
N ARG A 101 -20.40 14.65 37.82
CA ARG A 101 -19.85 13.49 37.11
C ARG A 101 -18.56 13.04 37.80
N PRO A 102 -18.29 11.73 37.85
CA PRO A 102 -17.09 11.20 38.51
C PRO A 102 -15.78 11.72 37.90
N ASP A 103 -15.81 12.24 36.66
CA ASP A 103 -14.64 12.77 35.95
C ASP A 103 -14.47 14.30 36.04
N ASP A 104 -15.36 14.98 36.75
CA ASP A 104 -15.37 16.45 36.89
C ASP A 104 -14.69 16.93 38.19
N THR A 105 -13.81 16.11 38.76
CA THR A 105 -12.95 16.54 39.88
C THR A 105 -11.77 17.39 39.37
N GLU A 106 -11.32 18.35 40.17
CA GLU A 106 -10.23 19.26 39.77
C GLU A 106 -8.97 18.50 39.33
N GLU A 107 -8.58 17.48 40.07
CA GLU A 107 -7.41 16.63 39.78
C GLU A 107 -7.53 15.92 38.43
N LYS A 108 -8.70 15.32 38.15
CA LYS A 108 -8.95 14.62 36.88
C LYS A 108 -9.02 15.59 35.71
N VAL A 109 -9.62 16.77 35.90
CA VAL A 109 -9.69 17.81 34.88
C VAL A 109 -8.30 18.33 34.54
N LYS A 110 -7.45 18.62 35.54
CA LYS A 110 -6.04 19.02 35.33
C LYS A 110 -5.26 17.95 34.58
N SER A 111 -5.39 16.68 34.99
CA SER A 111 -4.75 15.56 34.31
C SER A 111 -5.17 15.44 32.84
N ARG A 112 -6.47 15.55 32.54
CA ARG A 112 -6.99 15.54 31.17
C ARG A 112 -6.51 16.73 30.34
N LEU A 113 -6.41 17.91 30.95
CA LEU A 113 -5.93 19.12 30.29
C LEU A 113 -4.44 19.00 29.92
N GLN A 114 -3.62 18.40 30.79
CA GLN A 114 -2.22 18.12 30.51
C GLN A 114 -2.05 17.15 29.33
N ILE A 115 -2.82 16.06 29.31
CA ILE A 115 -2.83 15.09 28.20
C ILE A 115 -3.28 15.76 26.90
N TYR A 116 -4.32 16.59 26.96
CA TYR A 116 -4.77 17.37 25.81
C TYR A 116 -3.66 18.25 25.24
N LYS A 117 -2.93 19.00 26.08
CA LYS A 117 -1.84 19.87 25.62
C LYS A 117 -0.72 19.10 24.92
N GLN A 118 -0.30 17.96 25.49
CA GLN A 118 0.70 17.08 24.88
C GLN A 118 0.24 16.55 23.51
N ASN A 119 -1.03 16.17 23.41
CA ASN A 119 -1.62 15.68 22.17
C ASN A 119 -1.73 16.78 21.10
N VAL A 120 -2.16 17.98 21.49
CA VAL A 120 -2.27 19.14 20.60
C VAL A 120 -0.90 19.55 20.08
N GLU A 121 0.12 19.61 20.93
CA GLU A 121 1.49 19.92 20.50
C GLU A 121 1.98 18.92 19.44
N ALA A 122 1.69 17.63 19.64
CA ALA A 122 2.02 16.59 18.68
C ALA A 122 1.29 16.75 17.33
N ILE A 123 0.03 17.20 17.33
CA ILE A 123 -0.81 17.35 16.13
C ILE A 123 -0.55 18.68 15.39
N VAL A 124 -0.32 19.77 16.13
CA VAL A 124 -0.12 21.12 15.57
C VAL A 124 1.05 21.14 14.59
N SER A 125 2.09 20.34 14.82
CA SER A 125 3.21 20.17 13.88
C SER A 125 2.78 19.71 12.48
N THR A 126 1.68 18.96 12.38
CA THR A 126 1.18 18.38 11.12
C THR A 126 0.30 19.36 10.34
N TYR A 127 -0.45 20.20 11.04
CA TYR A 127 -1.42 21.13 10.45
C TYR A 127 -1.05 22.60 10.70
N SER A 128 0.22 22.91 10.93
CA SER A 128 0.67 24.26 11.30
C SER A 128 0.37 25.31 10.22
N ASP A 129 0.35 24.89 8.95
CA ASP A 129 -0.01 25.71 7.79
C ASP A 129 -1.51 26.03 7.71
N LEU A 130 -2.34 25.24 8.41
CA LEU A 130 -3.81 25.35 8.42
C LEU A 130 -4.35 25.85 9.76
N LEU A 131 -3.49 25.98 10.77
CA LEU A 131 -3.87 26.30 12.15
C LEU A 131 -4.40 27.74 12.26
N LYS A 132 -5.59 27.86 12.82
CA LYS A 132 -6.23 29.12 13.20
C LYS A 132 -6.64 29.05 14.66
N LYS A 133 -6.02 29.88 15.49
CA LYS A 133 -6.35 30.01 16.91
C LYS A 133 -7.43 31.07 17.08
N ILE A 134 -8.48 30.75 17.81
CA ILE A 134 -9.61 31.65 18.12
C ILE A 134 -9.77 31.72 19.63
N ASP A 135 -9.96 32.92 20.16
CA ASP A 135 -10.20 33.13 21.59
C ASP A 135 -11.58 32.56 21.99
N GLY A 136 -11.56 31.41 22.67
CA GLY A 136 -12.74 30.72 23.18
C GLY A 136 -13.28 31.27 24.50
N ASN A 137 -12.70 32.34 25.03
CA ASN A 137 -13.14 33.02 26.25
C ASN A 137 -14.07 34.22 25.97
N ARG A 138 -14.68 34.26 24.79
CA ARG A 138 -15.63 35.30 24.36
C ARG A 138 -17.07 34.77 24.34
N PRO A 139 -18.09 35.64 24.25
CA PRO A 139 -19.47 35.21 24.08
C PRO A 139 -19.66 34.33 22.83
N LYS A 140 -20.56 33.34 22.91
CA LYS A 140 -20.80 32.35 21.84
C LYS A 140 -21.06 32.99 20.47
N ASP A 141 -21.82 34.08 20.42
CA ASP A 141 -22.24 34.73 19.18
C ASP A 141 -21.06 35.43 18.48
N VAL A 142 -20.10 35.91 19.29
CA VAL A 142 -18.88 36.54 18.81
C VAL A 142 -17.93 35.49 18.24
N ILE A 143 -17.73 34.38 18.96
CA ILE A 143 -16.91 33.25 18.49
C ILE A 143 -17.49 32.67 17.20
N PHE A 144 -18.81 32.50 17.14
CA PHE A 144 -19.50 32.01 15.95
C PHE A 144 -19.30 32.95 14.75
N GLY A 145 -19.43 34.26 14.95
CA GLY A 145 -19.17 35.25 13.90
C GLY A 145 -17.74 35.18 13.36
N GLU A 146 -16.75 35.05 14.24
CA GLU A 146 -15.33 34.94 13.87
C GLU A 146 -15.05 33.67 13.06
N ILE A 147 -15.56 32.51 13.50
CA ILE A 147 -15.46 31.25 12.76
C ILE A 147 -16.15 31.36 11.39
N SER A 148 -17.34 31.95 11.34
CA SER A 148 -18.08 32.13 10.09
C SER A 148 -17.32 32.99 9.09
N SER A 149 -16.72 34.10 9.54
CA SER A 149 -15.88 34.95 8.69
C SER A 149 -14.65 34.20 8.16
N LEU A 150 -13.97 33.44 9.03
CA LEU A 150 -12.83 32.62 8.65
C LEU A 150 -13.18 31.58 7.56
N LEU A 151 -14.31 30.88 7.71
CA LEU A 151 -14.74 29.88 6.72
C LEU A 151 -15.10 30.52 5.37
N LEU A 152 -15.69 31.73 5.37
CA LEU A 152 -15.97 32.48 4.15
C LEU A 152 -14.69 32.91 3.43
N GLU A 153 -13.63 33.28 4.16
CA GLU A 153 -12.32 33.60 3.58
C GLU A 153 -11.70 32.36 2.92
N VAL A 154 -11.69 31.22 3.62
CA VAL A 154 -11.19 29.94 3.09
C VAL A 154 -11.94 29.53 1.82
N GLN A 155 -13.27 29.72 1.80
CA GLN A 155 -14.08 29.47 0.60
C GLN A 155 -13.65 30.35 -0.58
N LYS A 156 -13.50 31.66 -0.36
CA LYS A 156 -13.05 32.60 -1.40
C LYS A 156 -11.67 32.24 -1.94
N GLU A 157 -10.72 31.92 -1.07
CA GLU A 157 -9.37 31.49 -1.50
C GLU A 157 -9.38 30.21 -2.34
N LYS A 158 -10.32 29.29 -2.08
CA LYS A 158 -10.50 28.08 -2.90
C LYS A 158 -11.10 28.39 -4.28
N GLU A 159 -12.07 29.30 -4.34
CA GLU A 159 -12.69 29.73 -5.59
C GLU A 159 -11.68 30.47 -6.48
N THR A 160 -10.85 31.35 -5.90
CA THR A 160 -9.78 32.06 -6.61
C THR A 160 -8.72 31.09 -7.15
N ARG A 161 -8.27 30.12 -6.34
CA ARG A 161 -7.31 29.08 -6.76
C ARG A 161 -7.85 28.22 -7.92
N LYS A 162 -9.12 27.82 -7.87
CA LYS A 162 -9.77 27.10 -8.99
C LYS A 162 -9.82 27.93 -10.28
N SER A 163 -10.05 29.24 -10.18
CA SER A 163 -10.07 30.14 -11.34
C SER A 163 -8.69 30.38 -11.95
N GLU A 164 -7.65 30.47 -11.12
CA GLU A 164 -6.26 30.60 -11.56
C GLU A 164 -5.75 29.31 -12.22
N ASP A 165 -6.04 28.15 -11.64
CA ASP A 165 -5.70 26.84 -12.22
C ASP A 165 -6.44 26.62 -13.55
N ALA A 166 -7.72 27.02 -13.67
CA ALA A 166 -8.45 26.96 -14.94
C ALA A 166 -7.83 27.88 -16.03
N SER A 167 -7.33 29.07 -15.66
CA SER A 167 -6.64 29.98 -16.59
C SER A 167 -5.23 29.49 -16.99
N LYS A 168 -4.52 28.81 -16.06
CA LYS A 168 -3.24 28.14 -16.33
C LYS A 168 -3.41 26.90 -17.20
N LEU A 169 -4.48 26.13 -17.01
CA LEU A 169 -4.83 25.03 -17.90
C LEU A 169 -5.16 25.56 -19.32
N ALA A 170 -5.97 26.62 -19.45
CA ALA A 170 -6.33 27.19 -20.76
C ALA A 170 -5.12 27.76 -21.55
N SER A 171 -4.10 28.29 -20.86
CA SER A 171 -2.84 28.75 -21.50
C SER A 171 -1.85 27.61 -21.77
N GLN A 172 -1.99 26.44 -21.13
CA GLN A 172 -1.23 25.23 -21.43
C GLN A 172 -1.82 24.39 -22.58
N PHE A 173 -3.09 24.57 -22.94
CA PHE A 173 -3.75 23.84 -24.04
C PHE A 173 -3.38 24.29 -25.47
N ASN A 174 -2.51 25.31 -25.63
CA ASN A 174 -1.94 25.72 -26.93
C ASN A 174 -0.54 25.14 -27.21
N LYS A 175 -0.14 24.08 -26.51
CA LYS A 175 0.95 23.20 -26.95
C LYS A 175 0.42 21.78 -27.09
N SER A 176 0.48 21.26 -28.32
CA SER A 176 0.26 19.84 -28.65
C SER A 176 0.99 18.90 -27.67
N PRO A 177 0.45 17.69 -27.45
CA PRO A 177 0.77 16.88 -26.27
C PRO A 177 2.19 16.34 -26.34
N ALA A 178 3.07 16.89 -25.50
CA ALA A 178 4.31 16.23 -25.14
C ALA A 178 4.01 15.14 -24.11
N THR A 179 4.16 13.89 -24.57
CA THR A 179 4.39 12.65 -23.82
C THR A 179 4.50 12.74 -22.29
N LYS A 180 3.63 12.02 -21.58
CA LYS A 180 3.83 11.59 -20.17
C LYS A 180 4.96 10.55 -20.08
N GLU A 181 6.16 10.90 -20.50
CA GLU A 181 7.40 10.18 -20.19
C GLU A 181 8.21 11.04 -19.23
N ASN A 182 7.95 11.00 -17.91
CA ASN A 182 8.84 11.71 -16.97
C ASN A 182 8.80 11.26 -15.50
N TRP A 183 8.60 9.98 -15.22
CA TRP A 183 9.15 9.37 -13.99
C TRP A 183 9.45 7.88 -14.18
N ARG A 184 10.73 7.53 -14.37
CA ARG A 184 11.24 6.14 -14.47
C ARG A 184 12.24 5.80 -13.33
N GLY A 185 12.20 6.53 -12.22
CA GLY A 185 13.10 6.28 -11.08
C GLY A 185 12.57 5.20 -10.14
N ILE A 186 13.47 4.52 -9.41
CA ILE A 186 13.12 3.58 -8.34
C ILE A 186 12.90 4.35 -7.03
N PRO A 187 11.85 4.03 -6.23
CA PRO A 187 11.62 4.64 -4.93
C PRO A 187 12.81 4.43 -3.98
N THR A 188 12.99 5.39 -3.06
CA THR A 188 14.07 5.36 -2.07
C THR A 188 13.59 4.71 -0.76
N ASN A 189 14.49 4.52 0.21
CA ASN A 189 14.16 3.95 1.52
C ASN A 189 13.61 2.51 1.46
N LEU A 190 14.04 1.71 0.49
CA LEU A 190 13.60 0.32 0.32
C LEU A 190 14.08 -0.62 1.44
N ASN A 191 14.95 -0.16 2.34
CA ASN A 191 15.31 -0.87 3.58
C ASN A 191 14.25 -0.75 4.68
N ASN A 192 13.34 0.23 4.60
CA ASN A 192 12.34 0.46 5.63
C ASN A 192 11.15 -0.46 5.40
N ILE A 193 10.92 -1.38 6.34
CA ILE A 193 9.81 -2.33 6.30
C ILE A 193 8.93 -2.11 7.55
N PRO A 194 7.60 -1.99 7.43
CA PRO A 194 6.84 -2.07 6.18
C PRO A 194 7.10 -0.90 5.23
N HIS A 195 7.05 -1.18 3.92
CA HIS A 195 7.08 -0.16 2.87
C HIS A 195 5.85 0.74 2.99
N SER A 196 6.06 2.03 2.75
CA SER A 196 4.95 2.99 2.74
C SER A 196 3.96 2.67 1.62
N ARG A 197 2.74 3.19 1.73
CA ARG A 197 1.72 2.96 0.71
C ARG A 197 2.17 3.50 -0.65
N GLU A 198 2.87 4.63 -0.68
CA GLU A 198 3.38 5.24 -1.91
C GLU A 198 4.41 4.35 -2.61
N ILE A 199 5.28 3.67 -1.83
CA ILE A 199 6.25 2.72 -2.38
C ILE A 199 5.52 1.50 -2.97
N ARG A 200 4.51 0.98 -2.26
CA ARG A 200 3.68 -0.14 -2.74
C ARG A 200 2.91 0.25 -4.01
N GLU A 201 2.24 1.39 -4.02
CA GLU A 201 1.49 1.94 -5.16
C GLU A 201 2.40 2.14 -6.38
N TYR A 202 3.63 2.64 -6.19
CA TYR A 202 4.61 2.70 -7.28
C TYR A 202 4.81 1.33 -7.93
N PHE A 203 5.06 0.29 -7.13
CA PHE A 203 5.27 -1.06 -7.67
C PHE A 203 3.99 -1.62 -8.30
N TYR A 204 2.83 -1.34 -7.72
CA TYR A 204 1.55 -1.79 -8.26
C TYR A 204 1.27 -1.18 -9.63
N ASP A 205 1.42 0.15 -9.75
CA ASP A 205 1.25 0.87 -11.01
C ASP A 205 2.26 0.42 -12.06
N ASP A 206 3.50 0.19 -11.65
CA ASP A 206 4.57 -0.20 -12.55
C ASP A 206 4.37 -1.61 -13.12
N VAL A 207 3.98 -2.56 -12.24
CA VAL A 207 3.57 -3.92 -12.65
C VAL A 207 2.33 -3.88 -13.53
N LEU A 208 1.31 -3.10 -13.15
CA LEU A 208 0.06 -2.96 -13.88
C LEU A 208 0.31 -2.48 -15.31
N GLN A 209 1.02 -1.36 -15.46
CA GLN A 209 1.28 -0.79 -16.77
C GLN A 209 2.14 -1.72 -17.63
N ALA A 210 3.15 -2.38 -17.07
CA ALA A 210 3.97 -3.34 -17.80
C ALA A 210 3.16 -4.56 -18.28
N THR A 211 2.26 -5.05 -17.42
CA THR A 211 1.37 -6.16 -17.74
C THR A 211 0.36 -5.77 -18.81
N GLN A 212 -0.32 -4.62 -18.67
CA GLN A 212 -1.25 -4.11 -19.69
C GLN A 212 -0.59 -3.94 -21.05
N ARG A 213 0.62 -3.35 -21.11
CA ARG A 213 1.37 -3.22 -22.36
C ARG A 213 1.67 -4.57 -22.99
N ALA A 214 2.11 -5.55 -22.21
CA ALA A 214 2.38 -6.89 -22.72
C ALA A 214 1.11 -7.58 -23.25
N ILE A 215 0.00 -7.52 -22.50
CA ILE A 215 -1.28 -8.10 -22.94
C ILE A 215 -1.81 -7.42 -24.20
N ASN A 216 -1.75 -6.08 -24.26
CA ASN A 216 -2.20 -5.30 -25.42
C ASN A 216 -1.36 -5.59 -26.68
N ASP A 217 -0.09 -5.94 -26.51
CA ASP A 217 0.80 -6.41 -27.59
C ASP A 217 0.55 -7.88 -27.99
N GLY A 218 -0.49 -8.53 -27.44
CA GLY A 218 -0.89 -9.89 -27.79
C GLY A 218 -0.13 -10.99 -27.04
N LYS A 219 0.56 -10.67 -25.95
CA LYS A 219 1.26 -11.67 -25.13
C LYS A 219 0.26 -12.47 -24.30
N ILE A 220 0.19 -13.77 -24.54
CA ILE A 220 -0.79 -14.66 -23.89
C ILE A 220 -0.26 -15.39 -22.66
N ARG A 221 1.07 -15.50 -22.49
CA ARG A 221 1.71 -16.14 -21.33
C ARG A 221 2.76 -15.20 -20.79
N VAL A 222 2.40 -14.46 -19.74
CA VAL A 222 3.28 -13.43 -19.16
C VAL A 222 3.59 -13.71 -17.70
N LYS A 223 4.79 -13.30 -17.28
CA LYS A 223 5.30 -13.48 -15.93
C LYS A 223 5.73 -12.15 -15.31
N VAL A 224 5.32 -11.96 -14.07
CA VAL A 224 5.75 -10.89 -13.17
C VAL A 224 6.64 -11.49 -12.08
N GLU A 225 7.89 -11.02 -11.96
CA GLU A 225 8.81 -11.34 -10.85
C GLU A 225 9.12 -10.07 -10.04
N ILE A 226 8.36 -9.79 -8.99
CA ILE A 226 8.59 -8.69 -8.06
C ILE A 226 9.13 -9.22 -6.72
N ASN A 227 10.41 -8.94 -6.46
CA ASN A 227 11.11 -9.36 -5.24
C ASN A 227 11.59 -8.14 -4.45
N ILE A 228 10.65 -7.51 -3.77
CA ILE A 228 10.91 -6.53 -2.70
C ILE A 228 10.92 -7.24 -1.34
N PRO A 229 11.59 -6.69 -0.31
CA PRO A 229 11.69 -7.34 1.00
C PRO A 229 10.38 -7.91 1.58
N GLU A 230 9.29 -7.15 1.51
CA GLU A 230 7.96 -7.61 1.97
C GLU A 230 7.40 -8.82 1.22
N LEU A 231 7.82 -9.02 -0.02
CA LEU A 231 7.36 -10.09 -0.89
C LEU A 231 8.37 -11.25 -0.96
N ASN A 232 9.46 -11.18 -0.20
CA ASN A 232 10.44 -12.25 -0.12
C ASN A 232 10.13 -13.16 1.08
N PRO A 233 9.57 -14.36 0.86
CA PRO A 233 9.29 -15.30 1.94
C PRO A 233 10.54 -16.02 2.47
N GLU A 234 11.72 -15.75 1.92
CA GLU A 234 13.00 -16.15 2.53
C GLU A 234 13.48 -15.12 3.57
N GLN A 235 12.76 -14.02 3.76
CA GLN A 235 13.05 -13.00 4.77
C GLN A 235 12.08 -13.06 5.95
N ASP A 236 12.53 -12.55 7.10
CA ASP A 236 11.77 -12.53 8.35
C ASP A 236 10.48 -11.69 8.28
N VAL A 237 10.40 -10.75 7.32
CA VAL A 237 9.27 -9.83 7.17
C VAL A 237 8.51 -10.09 5.86
N TYR A 238 7.93 -11.28 5.75
CA TYR A 238 7.02 -11.61 4.65
C TYR A 238 5.60 -11.10 4.91
N ARG A 239 5.06 -10.33 3.96
CA ARG A 239 3.70 -9.76 4.01
C ARG A 239 2.91 -10.20 2.79
N ILE A 240 2.21 -11.33 2.93
CA ILE A 240 1.31 -11.85 1.89
C ILE A 240 0.25 -10.82 1.45
N GLY A 241 -0.22 -9.97 2.37
CA GLY A 241 -1.17 -8.89 2.07
C GLY A 241 -0.69 -7.94 0.97
N THR A 242 0.59 -7.60 0.93
CA THR A 242 1.19 -6.77 -0.14
C THR A 242 1.07 -7.45 -1.51
N LEU A 243 1.23 -8.78 -1.57
CA LEU A 243 1.04 -9.53 -2.82
C LEU A 243 -0.43 -9.55 -3.24
N MET A 244 -1.34 -9.72 -2.29
CA MET A 244 -2.77 -9.80 -2.57
C MET A 244 -3.33 -8.43 -3.02
N GLU A 245 -2.83 -7.33 -2.45
CA GLU A 245 -3.15 -5.97 -2.93
C GLU A 245 -2.69 -5.76 -4.38
N LEU A 246 -1.47 -6.20 -4.75
CA LEU A 246 -1.02 -6.15 -6.14
C LEU A 246 -1.94 -6.93 -7.08
N VAL A 247 -2.32 -8.15 -6.68
CA VAL A 247 -3.26 -9.01 -7.43
C VAL A 247 -4.61 -8.30 -7.58
N ARG A 248 -5.10 -7.67 -6.51
CA ARG A 248 -6.34 -6.88 -6.52
C ARG A 248 -6.25 -5.72 -7.51
N VAL A 249 -5.17 -4.95 -7.50
CA VAL A 249 -4.98 -3.82 -8.44
C VAL A 249 -5.01 -4.31 -9.90
N LEU A 250 -4.30 -5.40 -10.20
CA LEU A 250 -4.30 -5.99 -11.55
C LEU A 250 -5.69 -6.45 -11.97
N ALA A 251 -6.35 -7.24 -11.13
CA ALA A 251 -7.66 -7.79 -11.44
C ALA A 251 -8.74 -6.71 -11.58
N LEU A 252 -8.77 -5.71 -10.69
CA LEU A 252 -9.70 -4.59 -10.81
C LEU A 252 -9.47 -3.79 -12.09
N SER A 253 -8.21 -3.51 -12.43
CA SER A 253 -7.94 -2.76 -13.65
C SER A 253 -8.38 -3.50 -14.91
N PHE A 254 -8.25 -4.83 -14.98
CA PHE A 254 -8.77 -5.61 -16.11
C PHE A 254 -10.29 -5.73 -16.08
N ALA A 255 -10.90 -5.80 -14.89
CA ALA A 255 -12.36 -5.78 -14.73
C ALA A 255 -12.98 -4.44 -15.14
N ASP A 256 -12.31 -3.32 -14.85
CA ASP A 256 -12.72 -1.98 -15.28
C ASP A 256 -12.67 -1.83 -16.80
N ASP A 257 -11.80 -2.57 -17.49
CA ASP A 257 -11.80 -2.72 -18.96
C ASP A 257 -12.91 -3.66 -19.47
N GLY A 258 -13.79 -4.14 -18.59
CA GLY A 258 -14.89 -5.05 -18.91
C GLY A 258 -14.51 -6.52 -19.02
N LYS A 259 -13.27 -6.91 -18.68
CA LYS A 259 -12.81 -8.31 -18.77
C LYS A 259 -13.28 -9.12 -17.56
N ARG A 260 -13.65 -10.38 -17.77
CA ARG A 260 -13.87 -11.36 -16.71
C ARG A 260 -12.54 -11.98 -16.29
N VAL A 261 -12.13 -11.72 -15.06
CA VAL A 261 -10.85 -12.08 -14.47
C VAL A 261 -11.02 -13.28 -13.54
N LYS A 262 -10.30 -14.37 -13.82
CA LYS A 262 -10.15 -15.49 -12.88
C LYS A 262 -8.83 -15.36 -12.12
N VAL A 263 -8.92 -15.03 -10.83
CA VAL A 263 -7.75 -15.04 -9.93
C VAL A 263 -7.62 -16.42 -9.31
N SER A 264 -6.53 -17.12 -9.61
CA SER A 264 -6.35 -18.51 -9.22
C SER A 264 -5.17 -18.68 -8.28
N VAL A 265 -5.39 -19.45 -7.22
CA VAL A 265 -4.36 -19.87 -6.27
C VAL A 265 -4.13 -21.38 -6.39
N GLN A 266 -2.93 -21.82 -6.05
CA GLN A 266 -2.63 -23.26 -6.04
C GLN A 266 -3.50 -23.98 -5.00
N GLY A 267 -4.15 -25.06 -5.43
CA GLY A 267 -4.93 -25.93 -4.54
C GLY A 267 -4.07 -26.81 -3.63
N SER A 268 -4.73 -27.61 -2.79
CA SER A 268 -4.04 -28.63 -1.98
C SER A 268 -3.37 -29.67 -2.89
N MET A 269 -2.14 -30.04 -2.54
CA MET A 269 -1.34 -30.99 -3.30
C MET A 269 -1.65 -32.42 -2.85
N GLY A 270 -2.70 -33.04 -3.41
CA GLY A 270 -3.04 -34.47 -3.24
C GLY A 270 -4.32 -34.76 -2.42
N GLU A 271 -4.68 -36.04 -2.32
CA GLU A 271 -5.74 -36.55 -1.42
C GLU A 271 -5.11 -37.29 -0.22
N GLY A 272 -5.48 -36.91 1.01
CA GLY A 272 -5.04 -37.59 2.24
C GLY A 272 -4.44 -36.68 3.32
N ALA A 273 -4.21 -37.23 4.52
CA ALA A 273 -3.79 -36.49 5.73
C ALA A 273 -2.39 -35.84 5.67
N LEU A 274 -1.62 -36.12 4.62
CA LEU A 274 -0.26 -35.59 4.39
C LEU A 274 -0.19 -34.61 3.20
N ALA A 275 -1.33 -34.26 2.60
CA ALA A 275 -1.41 -33.25 1.53
C ALA A 275 -1.20 -31.85 2.14
N GLY A 276 0.04 -31.35 2.09
CA GLY A 276 0.38 -30.00 2.56
C GLY A 276 0.27 -28.96 1.44
N MET A 277 -0.33 -27.80 1.74
CA MET A 277 -0.14 -26.60 0.92
C MET A 277 1.25 -26.00 1.20
N PRO A 278 1.92 -25.39 0.21
CA PRO A 278 3.08 -24.54 0.48
C PRO A 278 2.72 -23.48 1.53
N LEU A 279 3.57 -23.30 2.55
CA LEU A 279 3.32 -22.40 3.69
C LEU A 279 2.94 -20.97 3.25
N GLN A 280 3.49 -20.52 2.12
CA GLN A 280 3.26 -19.20 1.53
C GLN A 280 1.86 -19.01 0.93
N LEU A 281 1.18 -20.12 0.62
CA LEU A 281 -0.14 -20.14 -0.01
C LEU A 281 -1.25 -20.55 0.97
N ALA A 282 -0.90 -20.94 2.20
CA ALA A 282 -1.88 -21.25 3.24
C ALA A 282 -2.72 -20.00 3.58
N GLY A 283 -4.04 -20.10 3.44
CA GLY A 283 -4.96 -18.99 3.73
C GLY A 283 -5.04 -17.90 2.66
N THR A 284 -4.23 -17.94 1.59
CA THR A 284 -4.28 -16.92 0.51
C THR A 284 -5.63 -16.88 -0.17
N ARG A 285 -6.25 -18.04 -0.38
CA ARG A 285 -7.61 -18.13 -0.93
C ARG A 285 -8.62 -17.38 -0.07
N GLN A 286 -8.62 -17.64 1.25
CA GLN A 286 -9.52 -16.97 2.18
C GLN A 286 -9.26 -15.45 2.19
N ILE A 287 -8.00 -15.03 2.16
CA ILE A 287 -7.65 -13.60 2.10
C ILE A 287 -8.25 -12.96 0.84
N LEU A 288 -8.15 -13.60 -0.32
CA LEU A 288 -8.75 -13.10 -1.56
C LEU A 288 -10.28 -13.07 -1.49
N GLU A 289 -10.92 -14.08 -0.89
CA GLU A 289 -12.37 -14.16 -0.75
C GLU A 289 -12.95 -13.11 0.22
N TYR A 290 -12.20 -12.75 1.28
CA TYR A 290 -12.60 -11.72 2.25
C TYR A 290 -12.09 -10.32 1.90
N MET A 291 -11.27 -10.20 0.85
CA MET A 291 -10.77 -8.91 0.41
C MET A 291 -11.92 -8.08 -0.15
N ASP A 292 -11.90 -6.77 0.11
CA ASP A 292 -12.76 -5.85 -0.62
C ASP A 292 -12.36 -5.86 -2.12
N TRP A 293 -13.34 -5.87 -3.03
CA TRP A 293 -13.11 -5.91 -4.49
C TRP A 293 -13.75 -4.68 -5.17
N GLY A 294 -13.89 -3.56 -4.45
CA GLY A 294 -14.48 -2.33 -4.98
C GLY A 294 -16.01 -2.30 -4.83
N SER A 295 -16.67 -1.46 -5.63
CA SER A 295 -18.13 -1.22 -5.53
C SER A 295 -18.95 -2.50 -5.63
N ASP A 296 -20.11 -2.50 -4.99
CA ASP A 296 -21.02 -3.65 -4.89
C ASP A 296 -21.20 -4.38 -6.23
N GLY A 297 -20.58 -5.56 -6.36
CA GLY A 297 -20.80 -6.49 -7.47
C GLY A 297 -19.60 -6.77 -8.41
N ALA A 298 -18.40 -6.22 -8.22
CA ALA A 298 -17.25 -6.62 -9.06
C ALA A 298 -16.89 -8.11 -8.89
N MET A 299 -16.83 -8.57 -7.63
CA MET A 299 -16.71 -9.97 -7.28
C MET A 299 -17.99 -10.74 -7.68
N GLY A 300 -17.83 -11.87 -8.37
CA GLY A 300 -18.93 -12.69 -8.89
C GLY A 300 -19.44 -12.30 -10.28
N ASN A 301 -19.37 -11.01 -10.67
CA ASN A 301 -19.74 -10.59 -12.03
C ASN A 301 -18.54 -10.51 -12.98
N PHE A 302 -17.44 -9.90 -12.51
CA PHE A 302 -16.22 -9.69 -13.30
C PHE A 302 -15.01 -10.39 -12.70
N ILE A 303 -14.96 -10.61 -11.39
CA ILE A 303 -13.81 -11.24 -10.72
C ILE A 303 -14.27 -12.51 -10.02
N ASN A 304 -13.60 -13.63 -10.29
CA ASN A 304 -13.84 -14.92 -9.67
C ASN A 304 -12.56 -15.50 -9.08
N ILE A 305 -12.65 -16.12 -7.89
CA ILE A 305 -11.52 -16.79 -7.24
C ILE A 305 -11.59 -18.30 -7.49
N GLY A 306 -10.52 -18.88 -8.03
CA GLY A 306 -10.44 -20.28 -8.44
C GLY A 306 -9.17 -20.99 -7.96
N ALA A 307 -9.06 -22.27 -8.34
CA ALA A 307 -7.82 -23.03 -8.23
C ALA A 307 -7.04 -23.02 -9.56
N ILE A 308 -5.76 -23.35 -9.52
CA ILE A 308 -4.97 -23.57 -10.75
C ILE A 308 -5.31 -24.95 -11.30
N GLY A 309 -5.79 -25.01 -12.55
CA GLY A 309 -6.06 -26.25 -13.28
C GLY A 309 -7.07 -26.08 -14.41
N ALA A 310 -7.14 -27.04 -15.34
CA ALA A 310 -8.04 -26.96 -16.51
C ALA A 310 -9.53 -26.89 -16.16
N LYS A 311 -9.96 -27.49 -15.04
CA LYS A 311 -11.37 -27.50 -14.61
C LYS A 311 -11.87 -26.14 -14.12
N GLU A 312 -10.96 -25.20 -13.87
CA GLU A 312 -11.25 -23.88 -13.31
C GLU A 312 -11.27 -22.80 -14.40
N VAL A 313 -11.18 -23.22 -15.66
CA VAL A 313 -11.21 -22.35 -16.85
C VAL A 313 -12.61 -22.38 -17.43
N ASP A 314 -13.40 -21.34 -17.20
CA ASP A 314 -14.73 -21.21 -17.78
C ASP A 314 -14.65 -20.50 -19.14
N GLU A 315 -15.60 -20.77 -20.05
CA GLU A 315 -15.66 -20.11 -21.37
C GLU A 315 -15.88 -18.59 -21.26
N VAL A 316 -16.49 -18.15 -20.16
CA VAL A 316 -16.78 -16.73 -19.90
C VAL A 316 -15.58 -15.96 -19.39
N ASP A 317 -14.51 -16.62 -18.91
CA ASP A 317 -13.34 -15.93 -18.39
C ASP A 317 -12.48 -15.40 -19.55
N ASP A 318 -12.06 -14.14 -19.47
CA ASP A 318 -11.24 -13.48 -20.49
C ASP A 318 -9.74 -13.52 -20.15
N ILE A 319 -9.41 -13.54 -18.86
CA ILE A 319 -8.02 -13.44 -18.39
C ILE A 319 -7.81 -14.16 -17.05
N PHE A 320 -6.62 -14.76 -16.88
CA PHE A 320 -6.27 -15.56 -15.71
C PHE A 320 -5.07 -14.94 -14.99
N ILE A 321 -5.18 -14.74 -13.67
CA ILE A 321 -4.10 -14.27 -12.81
C ILE A 321 -3.75 -15.37 -11.82
N LEU A 322 -2.56 -15.96 -11.94
CA LEU A 322 -2.11 -17.08 -11.13
C LEU A 322 -1.13 -16.59 -10.06
N VAL A 323 -1.51 -16.77 -8.80
CA VAL A 323 -0.80 -16.21 -7.65
C VAL A 323 0.25 -17.17 -7.13
N ALA A 324 1.52 -16.79 -7.26
CA ALA A 324 2.70 -17.45 -6.72
C ALA A 324 2.70 -18.98 -6.82
N PRO A 325 2.45 -19.58 -8.02
CA PRO A 325 2.47 -21.04 -8.18
C PRO A 325 3.87 -21.60 -7.91
N GLN A 326 3.96 -22.73 -7.20
CA GLN A 326 5.23 -23.30 -6.74
C GLN A 326 5.28 -24.80 -6.93
N ASN A 327 6.45 -25.29 -7.34
CA ASN A 327 6.76 -26.71 -7.23
C ASN A 327 6.95 -27.07 -5.74
N ALA A 328 6.54 -28.28 -5.36
CA ALA A 328 6.83 -28.87 -4.05
C ALA A 328 7.50 -30.23 -4.21
N MET A 329 8.17 -30.69 -3.15
CA MET A 329 8.76 -32.02 -3.14
C MET A 329 7.66 -33.08 -3.34
N GLY A 330 7.74 -33.85 -4.43
CA GLY A 330 6.76 -34.89 -4.77
C GLY A 330 5.50 -34.40 -5.51
N ASN A 331 5.30 -33.09 -5.70
CA ASN A 331 4.20 -32.55 -6.50
C ASN A 331 4.65 -31.36 -7.36
N CYS A 332 4.50 -31.47 -8.67
CA CYS A 332 4.91 -30.45 -9.63
C CYS A 332 3.69 -29.74 -10.24
N ILE A 333 3.55 -28.44 -9.96
CA ILE A 333 2.43 -27.62 -10.43
C ILE A 333 2.42 -27.39 -11.94
N ILE A 334 3.49 -27.78 -12.63
CA ILE A 334 3.66 -27.54 -14.08
C ILE A 334 2.60 -28.25 -14.91
N ASP A 335 2.18 -29.46 -14.53
CA ASP A 335 1.13 -30.16 -15.28
C ASP A 335 -0.23 -29.44 -15.16
N ASP A 336 -0.58 -28.93 -13.98
CA ASP A 336 -1.80 -28.13 -13.78
C ASP A 336 -1.73 -26.78 -14.49
N LEU A 337 -0.57 -26.11 -14.45
CA LEU A 337 -0.33 -24.87 -15.21
C LEU A 337 -0.50 -25.11 -16.70
N ARG A 338 0.09 -26.19 -17.25
CA ARG A 338 -0.03 -26.52 -18.66
C ARG A 338 -1.49 -26.77 -19.03
N ALA A 339 -2.18 -27.62 -18.28
CA ALA A 339 -3.58 -27.94 -18.51
C ALA A 339 -4.46 -26.67 -18.49
N MET A 340 -4.20 -25.75 -17.54
CA MET A 340 -4.89 -24.46 -17.47
C MET A 340 -4.55 -23.56 -18.66
N THR A 341 -3.28 -23.44 -19.04
CA THR A 341 -2.88 -22.62 -20.21
C THR A 341 -3.39 -23.18 -21.54
N ASP A 342 -3.54 -24.50 -21.64
CA ASP A 342 -4.07 -25.15 -22.83
C ASP A 342 -5.59 -24.95 -22.92
N ALA A 343 -6.30 -25.05 -21.79
CA ALA A 343 -7.73 -24.73 -21.71
C ALA A 343 -8.01 -23.23 -21.92
N ALA A 344 -7.12 -22.34 -21.46
CA ALA A 344 -7.21 -20.90 -21.70
C ALA A 344 -7.07 -20.55 -23.19
N GLY A 345 -6.35 -21.37 -23.97
CA GLY A 345 -6.15 -21.14 -25.40
C GLY A 345 -5.36 -19.86 -25.66
N SER A 346 -5.96 -18.91 -26.40
CA SER A 346 -5.35 -17.60 -26.68
C SER A 346 -5.63 -16.54 -25.60
N ARG A 347 -6.38 -16.88 -24.54
CA ARG A 347 -6.70 -15.95 -23.47
C ARG A 347 -5.47 -15.76 -22.56
N PRO A 348 -5.18 -14.54 -22.08
CA PRO A 348 -3.95 -14.30 -21.36
C PRO A 348 -3.91 -14.97 -19.99
N VAL A 349 -2.75 -15.54 -19.67
CA VAL A 349 -2.41 -16.11 -18.36
C VAL A 349 -1.21 -15.37 -17.79
N ILE A 350 -1.44 -14.68 -16.67
CA ILE A 350 -0.45 -13.89 -15.95
C ILE A 350 -0.01 -14.68 -14.73
N VAL A 351 1.27 -15.05 -14.62
CA VAL A 351 1.83 -15.67 -13.42
C VAL A 351 2.59 -14.64 -12.58
N ILE A 352 2.22 -14.49 -11.31
CA ILE A 352 2.84 -13.53 -10.39
C ILE A 352 3.73 -14.26 -9.40
N ASN A 353 5.00 -13.88 -9.31
CA ASN A 353 6.01 -14.48 -8.44
C ASN A 353 6.08 -16.02 -8.46
N PRO A 354 6.10 -16.67 -9.65
CA PRO A 354 6.12 -18.11 -9.74
C PRO A 354 7.46 -18.70 -9.25
N ARG A 355 7.42 -19.83 -8.54
CA ARG A 355 8.57 -20.57 -8.03
C ARG A 355 8.65 -21.95 -8.68
N LEU A 356 8.94 -21.95 -9.97
CA LEU A 356 8.97 -23.15 -10.82
C LEU A 356 10.37 -23.77 -10.94
N LYS A 357 11.24 -23.54 -9.94
CA LYS A 357 12.54 -24.20 -9.89
C LYS A 357 12.34 -25.71 -9.77
N ASP A 358 13.27 -26.47 -10.32
CA ASP A 358 13.24 -27.92 -10.24
C ASP A 358 13.50 -28.37 -8.79
N LEU A 359 12.65 -29.27 -8.29
CA LEU A 359 12.76 -29.86 -6.95
C LEU A 359 12.74 -31.40 -7.10
N PRO A 360 13.68 -32.12 -6.47
CA PRO A 360 13.71 -33.58 -6.55
C PRO A 360 12.45 -34.19 -5.90
N ALA A 361 11.86 -35.21 -6.51
CA ALA A 361 10.77 -35.95 -5.88
C ALA A 361 11.33 -36.78 -4.71
N SER A 362 10.82 -36.56 -3.49
CA SER A 362 11.21 -37.30 -2.29
C SER A 362 10.74 -38.76 -2.28
N SER A 363 9.83 -39.14 -3.16
CA SER A 363 9.14 -40.44 -3.15
C SER A 363 9.61 -41.45 -4.21
N GLY A 364 10.62 -41.14 -5.02
CA GLY A 364 11.05 -42.04 -6.11
C GLY A 364 9.99 -42.28 -7.21
N ILE A 365 8.85 -41.58 -7.14
CA ILE A 365 7.81 -41.60 -8.17
C ILE A 365 8.35 -40.84 -9.37
N MET A 366 8.43 -41.51 -10.53
CA MET A 366 8.74 -40.85 -11.80
C MET A 366 7.69 -39.78 -12.07
N GLN A 367 8.13 -38.52 -12.12
CA GLN A 367 7.28 -37.45 -12.65
C GLN A 367 7.00 -37.77 -14.14
N THR A 368 5.74 -37.61 -14.53
CA THR A 368 5.19 -37.85 -15.88
C THR A 368 5.96 -37.12 -16.99
N MET A 369 6.53 -35.96 -16.68
CA MET A 369 7.30 -35.15 -17.61
C MET A 369 8.77 -35.09 -17.20
N GLY A 370 9.69 -35.24 -18.16
CA GLY A 370 11.12 -35.08 -17.94
C GLY A 370 11.52 -33.66 -17.50
N ARG A 371 12.62 -33.54 -16.75
CA ARG A 371 13.13 -32.28 -16.18
C ARG A 371 13.28 -31.16 -17.21
N GLU A 372 13.81 -31.48 -18.38
CA GLU A 372 14.04 -30.51 -19.46
C GLU A 372 12.73 -29.87 -19.94
N LYS A 373 11.73 -30.69 -20.27
CA LYS A 373 10.40 -30.22 -20.68
C LYS A 373 9.71 -29.33 -19.62
N ARG A 374 9.95 -29.59 -18.33
CA ARG A 374 9.47 -28.73 -17.24
C ARG A 374 10.10 -27.35 -17.26
N LEU A 375 11.42 -27.29 -17.43
CA LEU A 375 12.15 -26.03 -17.51
C LEU A 375 11.80 -25.26 -18.78
N GLU A 376 11.63 -25.94 -19.92
CA GLU A 376 11.15 -25.35 -21.18
C GLU A 376 9.76 -24.73 -21.02
N TYR A 377 8.82 -25.44 -20.41
CA TYR A 377 7.48 -24.90 -20.15
C TYR A 377 7.52 -23.69 -19.21
N ALA A 378 8.29 -23.75 -18.12
CA ALA A 378 8.45 -22.61 -17.21
C ALA A 378 9.08 -21.39 -17.91
N ALA A 379 9.96 -21.62 -18.89
CA ALA A 379 10.56 -20.58 -19.73
C ALA A 379 9.61 -20.04 -20.82
N SER A 380 8.50 -20.72 -21.11
CA SER A 380 7.51 -20.26 -22.10
C SER A 380 6.72 -19.02 -21.66
N PHE A 381 6.75 -18.65 -20.38
CA PHE A 381 6.17 -17.41 -19.89
C PHE A 381 7.13 -16.25 -20.15
N GLU A 382 6.69 -15.31 -20.97
CA GLU A 382 7.45 -14.11 -21.28
C GLU A 382 7.50 -13.16 -20.08
N MET A 383 8.68 -12.63 -19.77
CA MET A 383 8.80 -11.68 -18.67
C MET A 383 8.17 -10.34 -19.08
N CYS A 384 7.11 -9.91 -18.39
CA CYS A 384 6.56 -8.57 -18.57
C CYS A 384 7.07 -7.59 -17.49
N TYR A 385 7.40 -8.09 -16.30
CA TYR A 385 7.93 -7.27 -15.22
C TYR A 385 8.94 -8.05 -14.39
N GLN A 386 10.06 -7.41 -14.07
CA GLN A 386 11.02 -7.91 -13.09
C GLN A 386 11.52 -6.78 -12.20
N PHE A 387 11.52 -7.00 -10.89
CA PHE A 387 12.19 -6.14 -9.92
C PHE A 387 12.89 -6.97 -8.86
N ARG A 388 14.14 -6.65 -8.56
CA ARG A 388 14.84 -7.15 -7.37
C ARG A 388 15.85 -6.15 -6.84
N LEU A 389 16.05 -6.15 -5.54
CA LEU A 389 17.17 -5.48 -4.91
C LEU A 389 18.45 -6.29 -5.07
N LEU A 390 19.59 -5.60 -5.12
CA LEU A 390 20.92 -6.17 -5.24
C LEU A 390 21.71 -5.93 -3.96
N TYR A 391 22.42 -6.97 -3.52
CA TYR A 391 23.20 -7.00 -2.29
C TYR A 391 24.55 -7.67 -2.56
N TYR A 392 25.50 -7.48 -1.64
CA TYR A 392 26.72 -8.29 -1.65
C TYR A 392 26.39 -9.76 -1.36
N SER A 393 27.18 -10.67 -1.92
CA SER A 393 27.03 -12.10 -1.68
C SER A 393 27.06 -12.40 -0.18
N GLY A 394 26.09 -13.18 0.30
CA GLY A 394 25.99 -13.59 1.70
C GLY A 394 25.39 -12.56 2.66
N THR A 395 24.96 -11.39 2.20
CA THR A 395 24.29 -10.39 3.04
C THR A 395 23.05 -9.80 2.36
N GLN A 396 22.11 -9.30 3.17
CA GLN A 396 20.93 -8.53 2.74
C GLN A 396 21.04 -7.06 3.17
N TYR A 397 22.25 -6.62 3.53
CA TYR A 397 22.57 -5.24 3.88
C TYR A 397 24.06 -4.92 3.60
N PRO A 398 24.38 -3.71 3.08
CA PRO A 398 23.47 -2.69 2.58
C PRO A 398 22.91 -3.06 1.19
N ILE A 399 21.75 -2.49 0.82
CA ILE A 399 21.30 -2.50 -0.59
C ILE A 399 22.36 -1.79 -1.43
N MET A 400 22.89 -2.46 -2.45
CA MET A 400 23.83 -1.90 -3.43
C MET A 400 23.14 -1.19 -4.58
N GLY A 401 21.93 -1.65 -4.93
CA GLY A 401 21.23 -1.22 -6.13
C GLY A 401 20.00 -2.06 -6.38
N ALA A 402 19.49 -2.00 -7.60
CA ALA A 402 18.30 -2.73 -8.02
C ALA A 402 18.39 -3.08 -9.50
N LEU A 403 17.75 -4.19 -9.87
CA LEU A 403 17.53 -4.56 -11.26
C LEU A 403 16.02 -4.46 -11.52
N ARG A 404 15.64 -3.68 -12.53
CA ARG A 404 14.25 -3.49 -12.95
C ARG A 404 14.11 -3.77 -14.44
N MET A 405 13.01 -4.38 -14.84
CA MET A 405 12.57 -4.46 -16.22
C MET A 405 11.05 -4.32 -16.23
N ALA A 406 10.54 -3.42 -17.07
CA ALA A 406 9.12 -3.22 -17.28
C ALA A 406 8.88 -3.21 -18.79
N TYR A 407 8.14 -4.19 -19.31
CA TYR A 407 7.87 -4.32 -20.73
C TYR A 407 7.30 -3.02 -21.32
N PRO A 408 7.70 -2.59 -22.54
CA PRO A 408 8.64 -3.24 -23.47
C PRO A 408 10.10 -2.81 -23.27
N TYR A 409 10.42 -2.17 -22.15
CA TYR A 409 11.74 -1.58 -21.93
C TYR A 409 12.79 -2.63 -21.57
N ARG A 410 14.05 -2.25 -21.82
CA ARG A 410 15.24 -3.04 -21.48
C ARG A 410 15.37 -3.23 -19.98
N TYR A 411 16.20 -4.18 -19.58
CA TYR A 411 16.64 -4.30 -18.19
C TYR A 411 17.46 -3.09 -17.82
N GLU A 412 17.09 -2.43 -16.72
CA GLU A 412 17.76 -1.27 -16.16
C GLU A 412 18.44 -1.70 -14.85
N LEU A 413 19.76 -1.56 -14.81
CA LEU A 413 20.56 -1.80 -13.62
C LEU A 413 20.78 -0.47 -12.91
N PHE A 414 20.39 -0.38 -11.65
CA PHE A 414 20.51 0.82 -10.84
C PHE A 414 21.56 0.63 -9.75
N LYS A 415 22.35 1.67 -9.50
CA LYS A 415 23.23 1.80 -8.34
C LYS A 415 22.59 2.69 -7.31
N ARG A 416 22.55 2.23 -6.05
CA ARG A 416 22.15 3.06 -4.92
C ARG A 416 23.30 4.00 -4.56
N ILE A 417 23.00 5.29 -4.45
CA ILE A 417 23.94 6.33 -4.04
C ILE A 417 23.38 7.04 -2.82
N ASN A 418 24.18 7.15 -1.76
CA ASN A 418 23.89 7.99 -0.62
C ASN A 418 24.58 9.33 -0.83
N GLU A 419 23.81 10.41 -0.82
CA GLU A 419 24.32 11.77 -0.90
C GLU A 419 24.82 12.24 0.48
N PRO A 420 25.77 13.20 0.53
CA PRO A 420 26.26 13.77 1.79
C PRO A 420 25.16 14.40 2.65
N SER A 421 24.04 14.79 2.04
CA SER A 421 22.82 15.31 2.69
C SER A 421 22.02 14.25 3.46
N GLY A 422 22.44 12.97 3.42
CA GLY A 422 21.68 11.83 3.96
C GLY A 422 20.56 11.34 3.03
N LYS A 423 20.39 11.95 1.85
CA LYS A 423 19.39 11.51 0.86
C LYS A 423 19.91 10.32 0.06
N GLU A 424 19.05 9.33 -0.16
CA GLU A 424 19.30 8.19 -1.04
C GLU A 424 18.76 8.47 -2.44
N LYS A 425 19.43 7.97 -3.49
CA LYS A 425 18.89 7.89 -4.85
C LYS A 425 19.36 6.64 -5.58
N TYR A 426 18.55 6.18 -6.53
CA TYR A 426 18.93 5.14 -7.49
C TYR A 426 19.25 5.78 -8.82
N VAL A 427 20.46 5.56 -9.33
CA VAL A 427 20.89 6.04 -10.65
C VAL A 427 21.07 4.87 -11.60
N ILE A 428 20.69 5.04 -12.86
CA ILE A 428 20.94 4.02 -13.89
C ILE A 428 22.44 3.88 -14.07
N LEU A 429 22.92 2.66 -13.92
CA LEU A 429 24.30 2.25 -14.09
C LEU A 429 24.53 1.64 -15.48
N SER A 430 23.61 0.78 -15.94
CA SER A 430 23.68 0.15 -17.26
C SER A 430 22.29 -0.32 -17.72
N THR A 431 22.16 -0.64 -19.01
CA THR A 431 20.95 -1.28 -19.56
C THR A 431 21.29 -2.52 -20.37
N PHE A 432 20.42 -3.54 -20.32
CA PHE A 432 20.63 -4.83 -20.99
C PHE A 432 19.42 -5.23 -21.83
N PRO A 433 19.60 -5.75 -23.05
CA PRO A 433 18.49 -6.19 -23.90
C PRO A 433 17.79 -7.45 -23.38
N SER A 434 18.50 -8.27 -22.60
CA SER A 434 18.02 -9.50 -21.97
C SER A 434 18.43 -9.51 -20.50
N ARG A 435 17.89 -10.48 -19.72
CA ARG A 435 18.22 -10.63 -18.30
C ARG A 435 19.73 -10.77 -18.12
N PRO A 436 20.40 -9.85 -17.40
CA PRO A 436 21.85 -9.90 -17.26
C PRO A 436 22.31 -11.03 -16.34
N THR A 437 23.49 -11.58 -16.60
CA THR A 437 24.14 -12.56 -15.73
C THR A 437 24.71 -11.91 -14.47
N GLY A 438 25.13 -12.72 -13.48
CA GLY A 438 25.84 -12.21 -12.30
C GLY A 438 27.12 -11.46 -12.69
N ASP A 439 27.87 -12.00 -13.65
CA ASP A 439 29.12 -11.41 -14.13
C ASP A 439 28.87 -10.07 -14.83
N GLU A 440 27.85 -9.98 -15.70
CA GLU A 440 27.48 -8.73 -16.38
C GLU A 440 27.04 -7.64 -15.39
N ILE A 441 26.37 -8.02 -14.29
CA ILE A 441 26.04 -7.09 -13.21
C ILE A 441 27.31 -6.64 -12.49
N ASN A 442 28.19 -7.56 -12.11
CA ASN A 442 29.44 -7.25 -11.40
C ASN A 442 30.34 -6.32 -12.22
N ASP A 443 30.54 -6.62 -13.51
CA ASP A 443 31.32 -5.80 -14.44
C ASP A 443 30.78 -4.37 -14.53
N ALA A 444 29.45 -4.21 -14.56
CA ALA A 444 28.82 -2.90 -14.57
C ALA A 444 29.07 -2.11 -13.26
N PHE A 445 29.06 -2.77 -12.10
CA PHE A 445 29.37 -2.14 -10.80
C PHE A 445 30.85 -1.74 -10.68
N GLU A 446 31.74 -2.50 -11.29
CA GLU A 446 33.19 -2.23 -11.31
C GLU A 446 33.61 -1.24 -12.41
N GLY A 447 32.72 -0.92 -13.36
CA GLY A 447 33.01 -0.01 -14.48
C GLY A 447 33.90 -0.62 -15.56
N ARG A 448 33.99 -1.95 -15.66
CA ARG A 448 34.74 -2.64 -16.72
C ARG A 448 33.93 -2.61 -18.01
N THR A 449 34.52 -2.12 -19.10
CA THR A 449 33.87 -2.13 -20.42
C THR A 449 33.97 -3.53 -21.05
N ARG A 450 32.95 -3.89 -21.86
CA ARG A 450 32.82 -5.18 -22.56
C ARG A 450 34.07 -5.60 -23.37
N ASP A 451 34.91 -4.63 -23.77
CA ASP A 451 36.16 -4.86 -24.50
C ASP A 451 37.35 -5.30 -23.63
N GLN A 452 37.32 -5.06 -22.31
CA GLN A 452 38.39 -5.52 -21.41
C GLN A 452 38.26 -7.01 -21.08
N VAL A 453 37.06 -7.57 -21.14
CA VAL A 453 36.77 -8.97 -20.78
C VAL A 453 37.31 -9.98 -21.82
N LYS A 454 37.37 -9.60 -23.11
CA LYS A 454 37.96 -10.47 -24.15
C LYS A 454 39.48 -10.65 -24.02
N LYS A 455 40.19 -9.81 -23.25
CA LYS A 455 41.64 -9.93 -23.07
C LYS A 455 42.07 -10.82 -21.91
N ALA A 456 41.19 -11.11 -20.95
CA ALA A 456 41.59 -11.77 -19.70
C ALA A 456 41.07 -13.22 -19.53
N SER A 457 40.29 -13.74 -20.48
CA SER A 457 39.72 -15.11 -20.42
C SER A 457 40.41 -16.10 -21.36
N GLY A 458 41.67 -15.85 -21.72
CA GLY A 458 42.52 -16.84 -22.39
C GLY A 458 43.20 -17.76 -21.38
N PHE A 459 43.46 -19.01 -21.78
CA PHE A 459 44.12 -20.13 -21.07
C PHE A 459 45.29 -19.77 -20.12
N TRP A 460 45.93 -18.62 -20.33
CA TRP A 460 47.00 -18.05 -19.50
C TRP A 460 46.55 -17.54 -18.11
N GLY A 461 45.28 -17.14 -17.92
CA GLY A 461 44.77 -16.70 -16.62
C GLY A 461 44.69 -17.81 -15.58
N PHE A 462 44.45 -19.05 -16.02
CA PHE A 462 44.36 -20.23 -15.16
C PHE A 462 45.72 -20.68 -14.62
N LEU A 463 46.80 -20.49 -15.38
CA LEU A 463 48.15 -20.92 -14.97
C LEU A 463 48.79 -20.01 -13.92
N ASN A 464 48.48 -18.71 -13.90
CA ASN A 464 49.04 -17.79 -12.90
C ASN A 464 48.48 -18.03 -11.48
N THR A 465 47.28 -18.61 -11.35
CA THR A 465 46.69 -18.94 -10.03
C THR A 465 47.26 -20.23 -9.43
N ILE A 466 47.92 -21.07 -10.22
CA ILE A 466 48.51 -22.34 -9.74
C ILE A 466 49.99 -22.16 -9.32
N LEU A 467 50.64 -21.08 -9.75
CA LEU A 467 52.07 -20.84 -9.52
C LEU A 467 52.39 -19.62 -8.63
N SER A 468 51.41 -19.08 -7.90
CA SER A 468 51.63 -18.00 -6.92
C SER A 468 51.34 -18.41 -5.48
#